data_AF-A0A968PTE9-F1
#
_entry.id   AF-A0A968PTE9-F1
#
_cell.length_a   1.000
_cell.length_b   1.000
_cell.length_c   1.000
_cell.angle_alpha   90.00
_cell.angle_beta   90.00
_cell.angle_gamma   90.00
#
_symmetry.space_group_name_H-M   'P 1'
#
loop_
_entity.id
_entity.type
_entity.pdbx_description
1 polymer ?
#
loop_
_entity_poly.entity_id
_entity_poly.type
_entity_poly.pdbx_seq_one_letter_code
_entity_poly.pdbx_strand_id
1 'polypeptide(L)'
;MKPVNGGIIYVFPFITYLDGRKSICTIPSGYVQPALSESDYQDLNDEFGLETALIKAVVEVESHGSEFLLRELPPARPKILFEGHWFFRLTPKPVSRSRPDLSYLRWDKSKYKGGSAEWERLLDAMEIDEIQALKSASFGLGQVMGFNYSLAGCSSIQQFVQENFAGAYWQVRHMMNFIVNQGLLDELRRKDWAGFARGYNGASYRRNEYDTKLERAYNKHFVSTVSRWSGEATA
;
A
#
# COMPACT_ATOMS: atom_id res chain seq x y z
N MET A 1 17.96 -7.49 -0.70
CA MET A 1 16.93 -6.46 -0.48
C MET A 1 17.44 -5.18 -1.11
N LYS A 2 16.72 -4.59 -2.07
CA LYS A 2 17.00 -3.23 -2.55
C LYS A 2 17.01 -2.33 -1.30
N PRO A 3 18.05 -1.56 -0.98
CA PRO A 3 17.99 -0.63 0.14
C PRO A 3 16.93 0.44 -0.15
N VAL A 4 16.32 1.02 0.89
CA VAL A 4 15.59 2.30 0.77
C VAL A 4 16.63 3.39 0.52
N ASN A 5 17.24 3.36 -0.66
CA ASN A 5 18.26 4.28 -1.09
C ASN A 5 17.56 5.50 -1.67
N GLY A 6 17.76 6.64 -1.03
CA GLY A 6 17.16 7.88 -1.50
C GLY A 6 17.10 9.00 -0.49
N GLY A 7 17.67 8.87 0.71
CA GLY A 7 17.70 9.95 1.71
C GLY A 7 16.32 10.39 2.21
N ILE A 8 15.31 9.52 2.10
CA ILE A 8 13.97 9.75 2.64
C ILE A 8 14.03 9.54 4.14
N ILE A 9 13.60 10.53 4.92
CA ILE A 9 13.70 10.50 6.37
C ILE A 9 12.31 10.75 6.95
N TYR A 10 11.88 9.89 7.86
CA TYR A 10 10.67 10.12 8.65
C TYR A 10 10.88 11.31 9.58
N VAL A 11 9.91 12.23 9.63
CA VAL A 11 9.95 13.45 10.45
C VAL A 11 8.63 13.64 11.20
N PHE A 12 8.73 13.78 12.53
CA PHE A 12 7.64 14.20 13.39
C PHE A 12 8.20 15.13 14.49
N PRO A 13 7.66 16.35 14.70
CA PRO A 13 6.47 16.93 14.07
C PRO A 13 6.62 17.11 12.54
N PHE A 14 5.50 17.12 11.83
CA PHE A 14 5.48 17.21 10.37
C PHE A 14 6.13 18.50 9.86
N ILE A 15 6.65 18.45 8.64
CA ILE A 15 7.20 19.61 7.92
C ILE A 15 6.15 20.21 6.98
N THR A 16 6.36 21.45 6.56
CA THR A 16 5.55 22.13 5.55
C THR A 16 6.41 22.36 4.30
N TYR A 17 5.96 21.87 3.15
CA TYR A 17 6.58 22.13 1.85
C TYR A 17 6.27 23.55 1.35
N LEU A 18 6.99 24.01 0.32
CA LEU A 18 6.81 25.36 -0.26
C LEU A 18 5.38 25.61 -0.78
N ASP A 19 4.68 24.55 -1.17
CA ASP A 19 3.28 24.58 -1.61
C ASP A 19 2.27 24.63 -0.45
N GLY A 20 2.75 24.73 0.81
CA GLY A 20 1.95 24.74 2.03
C GLY A 20 1.50 23.36 2.50
N ARG A 21 1.80 22.29 1.76
CA ARG A 21 1.41 20.93 2.12
C ARG A 21 2.26 20.40 3.28
N LYS A 22 1.59 19.78 4.26
CA LYS A 22 2.26 19.11 5.38
C LYS A 22 2.63 17.66 5.05
N SER A 23 3.78 17.20 5.55
CA SER A 23 4.29 15.83 5.33
C SER A 23 5.08 15.31 6.53
N ILE A 24 5.10 13.98 6.66
CA ILE A 24 5.80 13.23 7.71
C ILE A 24 7.06 12.53 7.20
N CYS A 25 7.42 12.77 5.95
CA CYS A 25 8.71 12.39 5.39
C CYS A 25 9.32 13.59 4.67
N THR A 26 10.62 13.80 4.86
CA THR A 26 11.43 14.58 3.92
C THR A 26 11.84 13.67 2.76
N ILE A 27 11.74 14.18 1.55
CA ILE A 27 12.22 13.53 0.33
C ILE A 27 13.26 14.46 -0.29
N PRO A 28 14.46 13.97 -0.64
CA PRO A 28 15.50 14.83 -1.21
C PRO A 28 15.07 15.53 -2.50
N SER A 29 15.59 16.73 -2.69
CA SER A 29 15.40 17.49 -3.92
C SER A 29 15.88 16.67 -5.12
N GLY A 30 15.07 16.62 -6.18
CA GLY A 30 15.35 15.85 -7.39
C GLY A 30 15.09 14.34 -7.27
N TYR A 31 14.64 13.83 -6.12
CA TYR A 31 14.21 12.44 -6.02
C TYR A 31 12.96 12.20 -6.87
N VAL A 32 13.02 11.18 -7.73
CA VAL A 32 11.89 10.74 -8.56
C VAL A 32 11.34 9.48 -7.93
N GLN A 33 10.09 9.52 -7.48
CA GLN A 33 9.37 8.33 -7.01
C GLN A 33 9.09 7.42 -8.21
N PRO A 34 9.78 6.27 -8.34
CA PRO A 34 9.72 5.48 -9.56
C PRO A 34 8.41 4.68 -9.62
N ALA A 35 7.83 4.63 -10.82
CA ALA A 35 6.84 3.61 -11.17
C ALA A 35 7.50 2.23 -11.19
N LEU A 36 6.69 1.16 -11.06
CA LEU A 36 7.19 -0.22 -11.17
C LEU A 36 7.78 -0.48 -12.55
N SER A 37 9.04 -0.91 -12.57
CA SER A 37 9.74 -1.38 -13.75
C SER A 37 9.67 -2.91 -13.89
N GLU A 38 10.05 -3.44 -15.05
CA GLU A 38 10.15 -4.89 -15.24
C GLU A 38 11.20 -5.54 -14.32
N SER A 39 12.32 -4.85 -14.04
CA SER A 39 13.32 -5.35 -13.09
C SER A 39 12.79 -5.36 -11.65
N ASP A 40 11.90 -4.43 -11.27
CA ASP A 40 11.23 -4.48 -9.97
C ASP A 40 10.36 -5.73 -9.82
N TYR A 41 9.64 -6.13 -10.87
CA TYR A 41 8.88 -7.38 -10.85
C TYR A 41 9.78 -8.62 -10.79
N GLN A 42 10.95 -8.59 -11.45
CA GLN A 42 11.92 -9.67 -11.36
C GLN A 42 12.50 -9.78 -9.94
N ASP A 43 12.86 -8.67 -9.31
CA ASP A 43 13.36 -8.67 -7.93
C ASP A 43 12.31 -9.22 -6.94
N LEU A 44 11.04 -8.87 -7.14
CA LEU A 44 9.94 -9.41 -6.34
C LEU A 44 9.74 -10.91 -6.59
N ASN A 45 9.90 -11.37 -7.83
CA ASN A 45 9.88 -12.80 -8.15
C ASN A 45 11.02 -13.52 -7.41
N ASP A 46 12.25 -13.00 -7.49
CA ASP A 46 13.41 -13.59 -6.84
C ASP A 46 13.26 -13.61 -5.30
N GLU A 47 12.65 -12.57 -4.71
CA GLU A 47 12.40 -12.49 -3.27
C GLU A 47 11.30 -13.45 -2.79
N PHE A 48 10.19 -13.59 -3.53
CA PHE A 48 9.01 -14.33 -3.08
C PHE A 48 8.82 -15.70 -3.75
N GLY A 49 9.62 -16.03 -4.76
CA GLY A 49 9.49 -17.24 -5.57
C GLY A 49 8.09 -17.34 -6.18
N LEU A 50 7.67 -16.28 -6.88
CA LEU A 50 6.34 -16.17 -7.50
C LEU A 50 6.47 -15.62 -8.92
N GLU A 51 5.83 -16.27 -9.89
CA GLU A 51 5.86 -15.84 -11.30
C GLU A 51 5.56 -14.34 -11.43
N THR A 52 6.34 -13.61 -12.24
CA THR A 52 6.14 -12.17 -12.46
C THR A 52 4.73 -11.85 -12.93
N ALA A 53 4.12 -12.72 -13.73
CA ALA A 53 2.73 -12.61 -14.17
C ALA A 53 1.71 -12.68 -13.02
N LEU A 54 1.97 -13.49 -11.99
CA LEU A 54 1.13 -13.55 -10.78
C LEU A 54 1.24 -12.26 -9.97
N ILE A 55 2.47 -11.76 -9.77
CA ILE A 55 2.70 -10.50 -9.05
C ILE A 55 1.98 -9.35 -9.76
N LYS A 56 2.14 -9.25 -11.09
CA LYS A 56 1.43 -8.25 -11.91
C LYS A 56 -0.08 -8.38 -11.84
N ALA A 57 -0.61 -9.62 -11.84
CA ALA A 57 -2.05 -9.85 -11.72
C ALA A 57 -2.61 -9.38 -10.37
N VAL A 58 -1.93 -9.70 -9.27
CA VAL A 58 -2.31 -9.24 -7.93
C VAL A 58 -2.23 -7.71 -7.85
N VAL A 59 -1.13 -7.11 -8.33
CA VAL A 59 -1.01 -5.64 -8.39
C VAL A 59 -2.14 -5.03 -9.21
N GLU A 60 -2.46 -5.55 -10.40
CA GLU A 60 -3.52 -5.00 -11.25
C GLU A 60 -4.90 -5.06 -10.59
N VAL A 61 -5.23 -6.16 -9.91
CA VAL A 61 -6.57 -6.36 -9.35
C VAL A 61 -6.75 -5.74 -7.97
N GLU A 62 -5.72 -5.81 -7.13
CA GLU A 62 -5.78 -5.33 -5.75
C GLU A 62 -5.38 -3.86 -5.61
N SER A 63 -4.65 -3.31 -6.58
CA SER A 63 -4.37 -1.88 -6.58
C SER A 63 -5.60 -1.06 -6.92
N HIS A 64 -5.85 -0.04 -6.11
CA HIS A 64 -6.97 0.87 -6.30
C HIS A 64 -6.59 2.04 -7.24
N GLY A 65 -5.93 1.76 -8.36
CA GLY A 65 -5.46 2.77 -9.33
C GLY A 65 -4.03 3.24 -9.05
N SER A 66 -3.85 4.31 -8.26
CA SER A 66 -2.54 4.96 -8.07
C SER A 66 -1.91 4.70 -6.69
N GLU A 67 -0.59 4.58 -6.70
CA GLU A 67 0.34 4.47 -5.55
C GLU A 67 0.44 5.77 -4.73
N PHE A 68 0.38 6.90 -5.42
CA PHE A 68 0.59 8.25 -4.90
C PHE A 68 -0.62 9.13 -5.22
N LEU A 69 -0.72 10.25 -4.52
CA LEU A 69 -1.72 11.29 -4.80
C LEU A 69 -1.30 12.12 -6.01
N LEU A 70 -1.70 11.65 -7.21
CA LEU A 70 -1.30 12.23 -8.51
C LEU A 70 -1.68 13.70 -8.74
N ARG A 71 -2.50 14.30 -7.86
CA ARG A 71 -2.86 15.72 -7.91
C ARG A 71 -1.94 16.60 -7.06
N GLU A 72 -1.06 16.02 -6.26
CA GLU A 72 -0.04 16.75 -5.51
C GLU A 72 1.19 16.99 -6.37
N LEU A 73 1.90 18.09 -6.13
CA LEU A 73 3.21 18.31 -6.72
C LEU A 73 4.21 17.28 -6.19
N PRO A 74 5.14 16.78 -7.03
CA PRO A 74 6.25 15.98 -6.56
C PRO A 74 7.06 16.72 -5.48
N PRO A 75 7.48 16.03 -4.40
CA PRO A 75 7.21 14.63 -4.11
C PRO A 75 5.77 14.43 -3.58
N ALA A 76 5.01 13.54 -4.21
CA ALA A 76 3.62 13.30 -3.85
C ALA A 76 3.54 12.40 -2.61
N ARG A 77 2.56 12.64 -1.74
CA ARG A 77 2.31 11.73 -0.61
C ARG A 77 1.74 10.40 -1.13
N PRO A 78 2.07 9.25 -0.50
CA PRO A 78 1.40 7.98 -0.77
C PRO A 78 -0.11 8.14 -0.66
N LYS A 79 -0.86 7.43 -1.50
CA LYS A 79 -2.31 7.35 -1.32
C LYS A 79 -2.61 6.68 0.02
N ILE A 80 -3.49 7.27 0.82
CA ILE A 80 -3.93 6.68 2.08
C ILE A 80 -5.45 6.67 2.22
N LEU A 81 -5.93 5.86 3.16
CA LEU A 81 -7.25 6.01 3.77
C LEU A 81 -7.09 5.98 5.29
N PHE A 82 -7.61 7.00 5.99
CA PHE A 82 -7.55 7.05 7.45
C PHE A 82 -8.82 6.46 8.07
N GLU A 83 -8.63 5.43 8.90
CA GLU A 83 -9.70 4.66 9.50
C GLU A 83 -9.97 5.09 10.94
N GLY A 84 -10.88 6.05 11.12
CA GLY A 84 -11.19 6.59 12.45
C GLY A 84 -11.75 5.58 13.45
N HIS A 85 -12.32 4.47 12.96
CA HIS A 85 -12.75 3.36 13.82
C HIS A 85 -11.60 2.49 14.33
N TRP A 86 -10.54 2.33 13.53
CA TRP A 86 -9.28 1.76 14.01
C TRP A 86 -8.59 2.71 14.98
N PHE A 87 -8.62 4.02 14.70
CA PHE A 87 -8.04 5.01 15.61
C PHE A 87 -8.75 5.01 16.97
N PHE A 88 -10.08 4.90 17.00
CA PHE A 88 -10.84 4.66 18.23
C PHE A 88 -10.40 3.39 18.96
N ARG A 89 -10.22 2.27 18.25
CA ARG A 89 -9.87 0.98 18.85
C ARG A 89 -8.44 0.96 19.40
N LEU A 90 -7.51 1.61 18.70
CA LEU A 90 -6.09 1.57 18.98
C LEU A 90 -5.64 2.65 19.96
N THR A 91 -6.39 3.76 20.05
CA THR A 91 -6.04 4.87 20.95
C THR A 91 -6.68 4.67 22.32
N PRO A 92 -5.89 4.65 23.42
CA PRO A 92 -6.42 4.43 24.76
C PRO A 92 -7.21 5.64 25.31
N LYS A 93 -7.05 6.82 24.70
CA LYS A 93 -7.73 8.06 25.09
C LYS A 93 -9.15 8.11 24.52
N PRO A 94 -10.13 8.75 25.19
CA PRO A 94 -11.49 8.92 24.68
C PRO A 94 -11.57 10.03 23.62
N VAL A 95 -10.78 9.93 22.54
CA VAL A 95 -10.65 10.94 21.48
C VAL A 95 -11.99 11.25 20.82
N SER A 96 -12.87 10.26 20.69
CA SER A 96 -14.20 10.42 20.12
C SER A 96 -15.09 11.45 20.82
N ARG A 97 -14.76 11.87 22.06
CA ARG A 97 -15.49 12.93 22.76
C ARG A 97 -15.20 14.32 22.20
N SER A 98 -13.96 14.57 21.81
CA SER A 98 -13.51 15.89 21.30
C SER A 98 -13.34 15.92 19.77
N ARG A 99 -13.02 14.78 19.16
CA ARG A 99 -12.81 14.62 17.71
C ARG A 99 -13.61 13.44 17.14
N PRO A 100 -14.96 13.48 17.16
CA PRO A 100 -15.82 12.44 16.60
C PRO A 100 -15.71 12.31 15.06
N ASP A 101 -15.04 13.24 14.40
CA ASP A 101 -14.65 13.20 12.99
C ASP A 101 -13.44 12.29 12.72
N LEU A 102 -12.55 12.14 13.72
CA LEU A 102 -11.34 11.32 13.63
C LEU A 102 -11.45 9.99 14.39
N SER A 103 -12.30 9.89 15.41
CA SER A 103 -12.41 8.71 16.26
C SER A 103 -13.86 8.37 16.52
N TYR A 104 -14.30 7.17 16.11
CA TYR A 104 -15.70 6.74 16.19
C TYR A 104 -15.80 5.22 16.26
N LEU A 105 -16.76 4.67 17.03
CA LEU A 105 -16.80 3.25 17.37
C LEU A 105 -17.02 2.28 16.19
N ARG A 106 -17.82 2.69 15.19
CA ARG A 106 -18.27 1.81 14.10
C ARG A 106 -17.78 2.34 12.76
N TRP A 107 -17.47 1.45 11.83
CA TRP A 107 -17.14 1.84 10.47
C TRP A 107 -18.23 2.76 9.87
N ASP A 108 -17.80 3.89 9.31
CA ASP A 108 -18.68 4.92 8.77
C ASP A 108 -18.03 5.55 7.53
N LYS A 109 -18.53 5.16 6.36
CA LYS A 109 -18.04 5.63 5.05
C LYS A 109 -18.24 7.13 4.86
N SER A 110 -19.23 7.75 5.52
CA SER A 110 -19.53 9.19 5.36
C SER A 110 -18.41 10.09 5.89
N LYS A 111 -17.50 9.54 6.70
CA LYS A 111 -16.36 10.26 7.28
C LYS A 111 -15.18 10.41 6.32
N TYR A 112 -15.10 9.58 5.29
CA TYR A 112 -14.01 9.63 4.33
C TYR A 112 -14.13 10.86 3.43
N LYS A 113 -13.00 11.54 3.24
CA LYS A 113 -12.83 12.72 2.38
C LYS A 113 -12.16 12.36 1.06
N GLY A 114 -11.26 11.38 1.09
CA GLY A 114 -10.50 10.93 -0.07
C GLY A 114 -9.38 11.91 -0.49
N GLY A 115 -8.44 11.41 -1.28
CA GLY A 115 -7.32 12.20 -1.79
C GLY A 115 -6.45 12.81 -0.69
N SER A 116 -5.93 14.02 -0.93
CA SER A 116 -5.10 14.76 0.03
C SER A 116 -5.81 15.06 1.35
N ALA A 117 -7.14 15.12 1.37
CA ALA A 117 -7.89 15.39 2.59
C ALA A 117 -7.84 14.23 3.60
N GLU A 118 -7.52 13.00 3.18
CA GLU A 118 -7.23 11.91 4.13
C GLU A 118 -5.92 12.13 4.89
N TRP A 119 -4.93 12.76 4.25
CA TRP A 119 -3.70 13.13 4.95
C TRP A 119 -3.95 14.17 6.03
N GLU A 120 -4.79 15.17 5.77
CA GLU A 120 -5.12 16.16 6.80
C GLU A 120 -5.80 15.50 8.01
N ARG A 121 -6.68 14.51 7.79
CA ARG A 121 -7.25 13.70 8.89
C ARG A 121 -6.18 12.92 9.66
N LEU A 122 -5.25 12.28 8.96
CA LEU A 122 -4.15 11.54 9.59
C LEU A 122 -3.24 12.47 10.40
N LEU A 123 -2.85 13.62 9.85
CA LEU A 123 -1.97 14.59 10.51
C LEU A 123 -2.62 15.14 11.79
N ASP A 124 -3.91 15.48 11.75
CA ASP A 124 -4.65 15.89 12.95
C ASP A 124 -4.70 14.77 14.01
N ALA A 125 -4.87 13.51 13.58
CA ALA A 125 -4.85 12.38 14.50
C ALA A 125 -3.46 12.15 15.10
N MET A 126 -2.39 12.39 14.33
CA MET A 126 -1.00 12.26 14.80
C MET A 126 -0.65 13.30 15.88
N GLU A 127 -1.27 14.49 15.88
CA GLU A 127 -1.13 15.46 16.98
C GLU A 127 -1.69 14.92 18.32
N ILE A 128 -2.58 13.93 18.28
CA ILE A 128 -3.19 13.32 19.47
C ILE A 128 -2.42 12.08 19.93
N ASP A 129 -2.08 11.21 18.97
CA ASP A 129 -1.29 9.99 19.15
C ASP A 129 -0.67 9.55 17.81
N GLU A 130 0.57 9.95 17.58
CA GLU A 130 1.35 9.69 16.35
C GLU A 130 1.31 8.22 15.92
N ILE A 131 1.66 7.31 16.83
CA ILE A 131 1.84 5.89 16.52
C ILE A 131 0.49 5.23 16.22
N GLN A 132 -0.54 5.52 17.02
CA GLN A 132 -1.86 4.92 16.79
C GLN A 132 -2.53 5.50 15.54
N ALA A 133 -2.30 6.77 15.23
CA ALA A 133 -2.80 7.39 14.01
C ALA A 133 -2.21 6.74 12.76
N LEU A 134 -0.88 6.58 12.70
CA LEU A 134 -0.21 5.88 11.59
C LEU A 134 -0.67 4.44 11.43
N LYS A 135 -0.84 3.72 12.55
CA LYS A 135 -1.38 2.36 12.54
C LYS A 135 -2.81 2.29 12.00
N SER A 136 -3.56 3.37 12.11
CA SER A 136 -4.97 3.48 11.70
C SER A 136 -5.16 3.95 10.27
N ALA A 137 -4.11 4.03 9.45
CA ALA A 137 -4.23 4.33 8.02
C ALA A 137 -3.74 3.16 7.17
N SER A 138 -4.37 2.96 6.01
CA SER A 138 -3.83 2.13 4.92
C SER A 138 -2.99 2.98 3.98
N PHE A 139 -1.97 2.38 3.36
CA PHE A 139 -1.02 3.10 2.50
C PHE A 139 -0.80 2.43 1.15
N GLY A 140 -0.59 3.25 0.11
CA GLY A 140 -0.07 2.86 -1.19
C GLY A 140 -0.97 1.94 -2.02
N LEU A 141 -0.37 1.28 -3.03
CA LEU A 141 -1.05 0.39 -3.98
C LEU A 141 -1.85 -0.71 -3.29
N GLY A 142 -1.21 -1.44 -2.35
CA GLY A 142 -1.83 -2.57 -1.66
C GLY A 142 -2.80 -2.18 -0.55
N GLN A 143 -2.90 -0.89 -0.21
CA GLN A 143 -3.70 -0.39 0.92
C GLN A 143 -3.48 -1.22 2.21
N VAL A 144 -2.24 -1.60 2.48
CA VAL A 144 -1.89 -2.36 3.70
C VAL A 144 -2.05 -1.44 4.90
N MET A 145 -2.81 -1.88 5.90
CA MET A 145 -3.02 -1.13 7.15
C MET A 145 -1.72 -0.98 7.94
N GLY A 146 -1.47 0.21 8.49
CA GLY A 146 -0.26 0.50 9.26
C GLY A 146 -0.09 -0.38 10.50
N PHE A 147 -1.18 -0.83 11.14
CA PHE A 147 -1.07 -1.79 12.24
C PHE A 147 -0.47 -3.15 11.82
N ASN A 148 -0.43 -3.45 10.52
CA ASN A 148 0.20 -4.64 9.94
C ASN A 148 1.67 -4.40 9.52
N TYR A 149 2.33 -3.31 9.95
CA TYR A 149 3.71 -3.00 9.51
C TYR A 149 4.69 -4.18 9.68
N SER A 150 4.57 -4.96 10.75
CA SER A 150 5.41 -6.13 10.99
C SER A 150 5.13 -7.26 9.98
N LEU A 151 3.86 -7.52 9.68
CA LEU A 151 3.44 -8.47 8.64
C LEU A 151 3.80 -7.98 7.23
N ALA A 152 3.93 -6.66 7.04
CA ALA A 152 4.41 -6.05 5.80
C ALA A 152 5.93 -6.10 5.64
N GLY A 153 6.65 -6.70 6.60
CA GLY A 153 8.10 -6.89 6.59
C GLY A 153 8.91 -5.73 7.15
N CYS A 154 8.31 -4.83 7.93
CA CYS A 154 8.98 -3.68 8.54
C CYS A 154 9.22 -3.89 10.04
N SER A 155 10.35 -3.37 10.54
CA SER A 155 10.68 -3.40 11.97
C SER A 155 9.93 -2.35 12.79
N SER A 156 9.46 -1.28 12.14
CA SER A 156 8.72 -0.18 12.77
C SER A 156 7.68 0.42 11.83
N ILE A 157 6.71 1.16 12.39
CA ILE A 157 5.73 1.90 11.60
C ILE A 157 6.38 3.04 10.82
N GLN A 158 7.44 3.66 11.35
CA GLN A 158 8.20 4.71 10.67
C GLN A 158 8.94 4.17 9.44
N GLN A 159 9.52 2.96 9.54
CA GLN A 159 10.11 2.30 8.38
C GLN A 159 9.04 2.02 7.32
N PHE A 160 7.88 1.49 7.72
CA PHE A 160 6.76 1.25 6.82
C PHE A 160 6.31 2.53 6.11
N VAL A 161 6.21 3.66 6.81
CA VAL A 161 5.89 4.95 6.20
C VAL A 161 7.00 5.38 5.22
N GLN A 162 8.26 5.33 5.59
CA GLN A 162 9.38 5.69 4.70
C GLN A 162 9.39 4.87 3.42
N GLU A 163 9.19 3.55 3.53
CA GLU A 163 9.10 2.62 2.40
C GLU A 163 7.90 2.97 1.49
N ASN A 164 6.74 3.29 2.05
CA ASN A 164 5.60 3.75 1.25
C ASN A 164 5.89 5.06 0.49
N PHE A 165 6.66 5.99 1.07
CA PHE A 165 7.10 7.22 0.39
C PHE A 165 8.16 6.97 -0.69
N ALA A 166 8.95 5.90 -0.56
CA ALA A 166 10.07 5.62 -1.44
C ALA A 166 9.66 5.20 -2.86
N GLY A 167 8.58 4.43 -3.02
CA GLY A 167 8.13 4.08 -4.37
C GLY A 167 7.19 2.90 -4.44
N ALA A 168 6.65 2.68 -5.64
CA ALA A 168 5.68 1.62 -5.88
C ALA A 168 6.24 0.22 -5.59
N TYR A 169 7.55 -0.04 -5.85
CA TYR A 169 8.21 -1.30 -5.48
C TYR A 169 8.01 -1.66 -4.00
N TRP A 170 8.25 -0.71 -3.11
CA TRP A 170 8.13 -0.92 -1.66
C TRP A 170 6.69 -1.17 -1.24
N GLN A 171 5.74 -0.44 -1.84
CA GLN A 171 4.31 -0.64 -1.59
C GLN A 171 3.85 -2.04 -2.03
N VAL A 172 4.34 -2.54 -3.17
CA VAL A 172 4.09 -3.92 -3.61
C VAL A 172 4.78 -4.93 -2.71
N ARG A 173 6.01 -4.67 -2.28
CA ARG A 173 6.73 -5.53 -1.35
C ARG A 173 5.99 -5.68 -0.02
N HIS A 174 5.39 -4.60 0.51
CA HIS A 174 4.52 -4.68 1.69
C HIS A 174 3.31 -5.59 1.46
N MET A 175 2.65 -5.44 0.31
CA MET A 175 1.51 -6.28 -0.07
C MET A 175 1.92 -7.75 -0.16
N MET A 176 3.05 -8.05 -0.80
CA MET A 176 3.57 -9.41 -0.93
C MET A 176 3.95 -10.02 0.43
N ASN A 177 4.68 -9.28 1.28
CA ASN A 177 4.98 -9.73 2.65
C ASN A 177 3.71 -10.00 3.44
N PHE A 178 2.70 -9.13 3.33
CA PHE A 178 1.42 -9.35 4.00
C PHE A 178 0.75 -10.63 3.49
N ILE A 179 0.72 -10.88 2.18
CA ILE A 179 0.20 -12.12 1.58
C ILE A 179 0.94 -13.36 2.12
N VAL A 180 2.28 -13.32 2.18
CA VAL A 180 3.08 -14.42 2.72
C VAL A 180 2.75 -14.68 4.19
N ASN A 181 2.74 -13.63 5.01
CA ASN A 181 2.53 -13.76 6.46
C ASN A 181 1.07 -14.09 6.83
N GLN A 182 0.12 -13.89 5.92
CA GLN A 182 -1.25 -14.37 6.06
C GLN A 182 -1.44 -15.81 5.56
N GLY A 183 -0.39 -16.44 5.03
CA GLY A 183 -0.47 -17.80 4.47
C GLY A 183 -1.33 -17.87 3.22
N LEU A 184 -1.24 -16.85 2.35
CA LEU A 184 -2.00 -16.76 1.10
C LEU A 184 -1.15 -16.97 -0.16
N LEU A 185 0.15 -17.21 0.02
CA LEU A 185 1.09 -17.33 -1.10
C LEU A 185 0.91 -18.66 -1.85
N ASP A 186 0.53 -19.72 -1.15
CA ASP A 186 0.32 -21.03 -1.75
C ASP A 186 -0.94 -21.08 -2.63
N GLU A 187 -2.00 -20.34 -2.30
CA GLU A 187 -3.15 -20.15 -3.18
C GLU A 187 -2.73 -19.53 -4.51
N LEU A 188 -1.90 -18.47 -4.48
CA LEU A 188 -1.38 -17.85 -5.70
C LEU A 188 -0.54 -18.83 -6.53
N ARG A 189 0.36 -19.59 -5.88
CA ARG A 189 1.20 -20.59 -6.57
C ARG A 189 0.38 -21.69 -7.22
N ARG A 190 -0.69 -22.15 -6.55
CA ARG A 190 -1.63 -23.14 -7.08
C ARG A 190 -2.65 -22.54 -8.05
N LYS A 191 -2.65 -21.22 -8.24
CA LYS A 191 -3.63 -20.47 -9.04
C LYS A 191 -5.07 -20.71 -8.53
N ASP A 192 -5.22 -20.90 -7.22
CA ASP A 192 -6.52 -20.97 -6.55
C ASP A 192 -7.07 -19.55 -6.33
N TRP A 193 -7.62 -18.97 -7.39
CA TRP A 193 -8.12 -17.60 -7.40
C TRP A 193 -9.23 -17.36 -6.38
N ALA A 194 -10.11 -18.36 -6.21
CA ALA A 194 -11.21 -18.30 -5.26
C ALA A 194 -10.70 -18.37 -3.80
N GLY A 195 -9.75 -19.27 -3.52
CA GLY A 195 -9.09 -19.38 -2.22
C GLY A 195 -8.38 -18.07 -1.85
N PHE A 196 -7.53 -17.56 -2.76
CA PHE A 196 -6.80 -16.31 -2.55
C PHE A 196 -7.76 -15.13 -2.32
N ALA A 197 -8.72 -14.91 -3.22
CA ALA A 197 -9.65 -13.78 -3.12
C ALA A 197 -10.51 -13.85 -1.85
N ARG A 198 -10.90 -15.06 -1.42
CA ARG A 198 -11.61 -15.24 -0.15
C ARG A 198 -10.73 -14.89 1.05
N GLY A 199 -9.46 -15.28 1.03
CA GLY A 199 -8.50 -14.98 2.10
C GLY A 199 -8.15 -13.49 2.17
N TYR A 200 -7.93 -12.86 1.02
CA TYR A 200 -7.47 -11.47 0.93
C TYR A 200 -8.62 -10.45 1.03
N ASN A 201 -9.71 -10.64 0.26
CA ASN A 201 -10.85 -9.71 0.21
C ASN A 201 -12.03 -10.12 1.11
N GLY A 202 -11.98 -11.32 1.71
CA GLY A 202 -13.00 -11.85 2.61
C GLY A 202 -14.14 -12.60 1.90
N ALA A 203 -15.09 -13.12 2.70
CA ALA A 203 -16.16 -14.02 2.23
C ALA A 203 -17.08 -13.42 1.14
N SER A 204 -17.06 -12.10 0.96
CA SER A 204 -17.89 -11.41 -0.03
C SER A 204 -17.19 -11.21 -1.38
N TYR A 205 -15.98 -11.75 -1.58
CA TYR A 205 -15.14 -11.50 -2.76
C TYR A 205 -15.87 -11.72 -4.10
N ARG A 206 -16.73 -12.75 -4.20
CA ARG A 206 -17.50 -13.05 -5.43
C ARG A 206 -18.41 -11.92 -5.88
N ARG A 207 -18.92 -11.09 -4.96
CA ARG A 207 -19.77 -9.94 -5.32
C ARG A 207 -19.04 -8.91 -6.18
N ASN A 208 -17.72 -8.87 -6.07
CA ASN A 208 -16.86 -7.97 -6.82
C ASN A 208 -16.00 -8.72 -7.86
N GLU A 209 -16.27 -10.01 -8.08
CA GLU A 209 -15.60 -10.88 -9.07
C GLU A 209 -14.07 -10.92 -8.94
N TYR A 210 -13.54 -10.83 -7.71
CA TYR A 210 -12.09 -10.80 -7.48
C TYR A 210 -11.36 -12.03 -8.06
N ASP A 211 -11.95 -13.21 -7.91
CA ASP A 211 -11.43 -14.45 -8.50
C ASP A 211 -11.30 -14.38 -10.03
N THR A 212 -12.39 -14.02 -10.69
CA THR A 212 -12.44 -13.93 -12.16
C THR A 212 -11.50 -12.83 -12.69
N LYS A 213 -11.36 -11.73 -11.95
CA LYS A 213 -10.44 -10.64 -12.29
C LYS A 213 -8.98 -11.07 -12.16
N LEU A 214 -8.63 -11.79 -11.09
CA LEU A 214 -7.27 -12.31 -10.87
C LEU A 214 -6.87 -13.28 -11.98
N GLU A 215 -7.76 -14.22 -12.33
CA GLU A 215 -7.51 -15.17 -13.42
C GLU A 215 -7.29 -14.46 -14.75
N ARG A 216 -8.15 -13.50 -15.08
CA ARG A 216 -8.05 -12.72 -16.33
C ARG A 216 -6.76 -11.91 -16.37
N ALA A 217 -6.41 -11.25 -15.28
CA ALA A 217 -5.19 -10.46 -15.17
C ALA A 217 -3.95 -11.35 -15.30
N TYR A 218 -3.94 -12.52 -14.67
CA TYR A 218 -2.85 -13.50 -14.82
C TYR A 218 -2.66 -13.92 -16.27
N ASN A 219 -3.73 -14.35 -16.95
CA ASN A 219 -3.66 -14.79 -18.35
C ASN A 219 -3.12 -13.69 -19.28
N LYS A 220 -3.56 -12.44 -19.07
CA LYS A 220 -3.06 -11.27 -19.79
C LYS A 220 -1.55 -11.07 -19.61
N HIS A 221 -1.06 -11.10 -18.38
CA HIS A 221 0.37 -10.89 -18.09
C HIS A 221 1.25 -12.09 -18.46
N PHE A 222 0.72 -13.30 -18.36
CA PHE A 222 1.40 -14.52 -18.77
C PHE A 222 1.69 -14.52 -20.27
N VAL A 223 0.67 -14.26 -21.10
CA VAL A 223 0.83 -14.15 -22.56
C VAL A 223 1.85 -13.06 -22.93
N SER A 224 1.75 -11.88 -22.32
CA SER A 224 2.71 -10.80 -22.57
C SER A 224 4.15 -11.17 -22.22
N THR A 225 4.36 -12.00 -21.19
CA THR A 225 5.69 -12.44 -20.76
C THR A 225 6.27 -13.44 -21.76
N VAL A 226 5.45 -14.41 -22.21
CA VAL A 226 5.86 -15.41 -23.21
C VAL A 226 6.17 -14.75 -24.55
N SER A 227 5.35 -13.80 -25.03
CA SER A 227 5.58 -13.13 -26.30
C SER A 227 6.88 -12.31 -26.35
N ARG A 228 7.27 -11.67 -25.24
CA ARG A 228 8.57 -10.96 -25.13
C ARG A 228 9.73 -11.94 -25.24
N TRP A 229 9.66 -13.07 -24.54
CA TRP A 229 10.71 -14.10 -24.55
C TRP A 229 10.87 -14.75 -25.92
N SER A 230 9.77 -15.00 -26.64
CA SER A 230 9.83 -15.55 -28.00
C SER A 230 10.38 -14.58 -29.05
N GLY A 231 10.33 -13.26 -28.81
CA GLY A 231 10.86 -12.24 -29.73
C GLY A 231 12.36 -11.99 -29.57
N GLU A 232 12.90 -12.15 -28.37
CA GLU A 232 14.36 -12.01 -28.10
C GLU A 232 15.16 -13.24 -28.54
N ALA A 233 14.54 -14.42 -28.62
CA ALA A 233 15.19 -15.64 -29.11
C ALA A 233 15.36 -15.71 -30.65
N THR A 234 14.83 -14.72 -31.37
CA THR A 234 14.85 -14.65 -32.85
C THR A 234 15.61 -13.45 -33.42
N ALA A 235 16.39 -12.74 -32.59
CA ALA A 235 17.21 -11.59 -33.00
C ALA A 235 18.71 -11.89 -32.95
#